data_AF-A0A2U1FDD3-F1
#
_entry.id   AF-A0A2U1FDD3-F1
#
_cell.length_a   1.000
_cell.length_b   1.000
_cell.length_c   1.000
_cell.angle_alpha   90.00
_cell.angle_beta   90.00
_cell.angle_gamma   90.00
#
_symmetry.space_group_name_H-M   'P 1'
#
loop_
_entity.id
_entity.type
_entity.pdbx_description
1 polymer ?
#
loop_
_entity_poly.entity_id
_entity_poly.type
_entity_poly.pdbx_seq_one_letter_code
_entity_poly.pdbx_strand_id
1 'polypeptide(L)'
;MPAALVVPALEQAWGSRFYGARKRLDGHRLVATDADRTFGDADRDLRGPAGELLLVATGRPAGLAALEGDGVDELLARLAQDTPTTVRKMHQVR
;
A
#
# COMPACT_ATOMS: atom_id res chain seq x y z
N MET A 1 -10.49 12.33 -5.37
CA MET A 1 -9.24 13.05 -5.71
C MET A 1 -9.05 12.99 -7.21
N PRO A 2 -8.61 14.05 -7.91
CA PRO A 2 -8.40 13.99 -9.35
C PRO A 2 -7.19 13.09 -9.69
N ALA A 3 -7.40 12.05 -10.50
CA ALA A 3 -6.38 11.06 -10.85
C ALA A 3 -5.10 11.70 -11.42
N ALA A 4 -5.22 12.81 -12.15
CA ALA A 4 -4.10 13.57 -12.70
C ALA A 4 -3.08 14.06 -11.66
N LEU A 5 -3.51 14.33 -10.42
CA LEU A 5 -2.61 14.73 -9.32
C LEU A 5 -2.11 13.52 -8.52
N VAL A 6 -2.92 12.45 -8.48
CA VAL A 6 -2.64 11.28 -7.66
C VAL A 6 -1.60 10.38 -8.32
N VAL A 7 -1.65 10.19 -9.64
CA VAL A 7 -0.71 9.35 -10.37
C VAL A 7 0.74 9.83 -10.19
N PRO A 8 1.10 11.12 -10.36
CA PRO A 8 2.46 11.60 -10.09
C PRO A 8 2.88 11.45 -8.62
N ALA A 9 1.94 11.63 -7.68
CA ALA A 9 2.21 11.42 -6.27
C ALA A 9 2.50 9.94 -5.95
N LEU A 10 1.76 9.03 -6.58
CA LEU A 10 1.98 7.59 -6.48
C LEU A 10 3.30 7.16 -7.12
N GLU A 11 3.65 7.69 -8.30
CA GLU A 11 4.97 7.50 -8.93
C GLU A 11 6.10 7.93 -7.98
N GLN A 12 5.97 9.10 -7.35
CA GLN A 12 6.95 9.59 -6.39
C GLN A 12 7.04 8.73 -5.13
N ALA A 13 5.91 8.30 -4.58
CA ALA A 13 5.86 7.42 -3.41
C ALA A 13 6.49 6.04 -3.72
N TRP A 14 6.29 5.52 -4.93
CA TRP A 14 6.85 4.26 -5.41
C TRP A 14 8.37 4.33 -5.60
N GLY A 15 8.88 5.41 -6.20
CA GLY A 15 10.30 5.62 -6.44
C GLY A 15 11.10 6.01 -5.20
N SER A 16 10.46 6.63 -4.22
CA SER A 16 11.12 7.14 -3.01
C SER A 16 11.36 6.04 -1.97
N ARG A 17 12.63 5.83 -1.61
CA ARG A 17 13.03 4.91 -0.53
C ARG A 17 12.46 5.28 0.85
N PHE A 18 12.11 6.56 1.05
CA PHE A 18 11.52 7.08 2.29
C PHE A 18 10.15 6.47 2.61
N TYR A 19 9.28 6.34 1.61
CA TYR A 19 7.92 5.81 1.83
C TYR A 19 7.90 4.28 1.97
N GLY A 20 8.94 3.60 1.50
CA GLY A 20 9.05 2.15 1.59
C GLY A 20 7.96 1.39 0.80
N ALA A 21 7.25 2.07 -0.09
CA ALA A 21 6.15 1.50 -0.89
C ALA A 21 6.59 0.23 -1.61
N ARG A 22 7.76 0.25 -2.27
CA ARG A 22 8.31 -0.92 -2.97
C ARG A 22 8.61 -2.11 -2.06
N LYS A 23 9.05 -1.86 -0.82
CA LYS A 23 9.29 -2.93 0.16
C LYS A 23 7.98 -3.46 0.74
N ARG A 24 6.95 -2.62 0.86
CA ARG A 24 5.65 -3.01 1.43
C ARG A 24 4.76 -3.74 0.44
N LEU A 25 4.82 -3.32 -0.82
CA LEU A 25 4.05 -3.85 -1.94
C LEU A 25 4.88 -4.82 -2.78
N ASP A 26 5.99 -5.31 -2.23
CA ASP A 26 6.77 -6.36 -2.85
C ASP A 26 5.89 -7.59 -3.09
N GLY A 27 5.90 -8.10 -4.32
CA GLY A 27 5.02 -9.19 -4.76
C GLY A 27 3.64 -8.76 -5.24
N HIS A 28 3.34 -7.46 -5.36
CA HIS A 28 2.05 -6.95 -5.82
C HIS A 28 2.19 -6.05 -7.06
N ARG A 29 1.21 -6.13 -7.96
CA ARG A 29 1.03 -5.29 -9.13
C ARG A 29 -0.18 -4.39 -8.94
N LEU A 30 0.04 -3.09 -8.86
CA LEU A 30 -1.02 -2.12 -8.62
C LEU A 30 -1.53 -1.59 -9.95
N VAL A 31 -2.84 -1.65 -10.15
CA VAL A 31 -3.51 -1.22 -11.38
C VAL A 31 -4.49 -0.12 -11.01
N ALA A 32 -4.20 1.10 -11.42
CA ALA A 32 -5.15 2.19 -11.31
C ALA A 32 -6.31 1.94 -12.27
N THR A 33 -7.56 2.03 -11.78
CA THR A 33 -8.76 1.85 -12.61
C THR A 33 -9.31 3.16 -13.14
N ASP A 34 -8.95 4.27 -12.50
CA ASP A 34 -9.29 5.65 -12.86
C ASP A 34 -8.17 6.33 -13.68
N ALA A 35 -7.07 5.63 -13.91
CA ALA A 35 -5.96 6.03 -14.77
C ALA A 35 -5.33 4.80 -15.42
N ASP A 36 -4.95 4.85 -16.70
CA ASP A 36 -4.29 3.74 -17.41
C ASP A 36 -2.81 3.56 -16.97
N ARG A 37 -2.59 3.35 -15.67
CA ARG A 37 -1.27 3.22 -15.05
C ARG A 37 -1.20 1.99 -14.17
N THR A 38 -0.03 1.37 -14.22
CA THR A 38 0.29 0.18 -13.43
C THR A 38 1.64 0.37 -12.76
N PHE A 39 1.79 -0.14 -11.54
CA PHE A 39 3.02 -0.10 -10.75
C PHE A 39 3.41 -1.49 -10.28
N GLY A 40 4.69 -1.83 -10.42
CA GLY A 40 5.21 -3.16 -10.10
C GLY A 40 4.95 -4.19 -11.20
N ASP A 41 5.68 -5.30 -11.12
CA ASP A 41 5.75 -6.33 -12.16
C ASP A 41 5.42 -7.73 -11.60
N ALA A 42 4.66 -7.80 -10.51
CA ALA A 42 4.34 -9.06 -9.84
C ALA A 42 3.02 -9.69 -10.32
N ASP A 43 2.79 -10.95 -9.95
CA ASP A 43 1.62 -11.71 -10.40
C ASP A 43 0.32 -11.36 -9.67
N ARG A 44 0.40 -10.82 -8.45
CA ARG A 44 -0.79 -10.51 -7.63
C ARG A 44 -1.30 -9.12 -7.94
N ASP A 45 -2.45 -9.05 -8.58
CA ASP A 45 -3.09 -7.78 -8.92
C ASP A 45 -3.79 -7.14 -7.71
N LEU A 46 -3.59 -5.82 -7.58
CA LEU A 46 -4.34 -4.91 -6.72
C LEU A 46 -4.95 -3.83 -7.60
N ARG A 47 -6.26 -3.91 -7.83
CA ARG A 47 -7.00 -3.05 -8.74
C ARG A 47 -7.85 -2.08 -7.94
N GLY A 48 -7.81 -0.80 -8.30
CA GLY A 48 -8.69 0.20 -7.70
C GLY A 48 -8.29 1.62 -8.06
N PRO A 49 -8.95 2.63 -7.48
CA PRO A 49 -8.65 4.03 -7.77
C PRO A 49 -7.22 4.38 -7.34
N ALA A 50 -6.52 5.20 -8.12
CA ALA A 50 -5.15 5.63 -7.84
C ALA A 50 -4.99 6.25 -6.45
N GLY A 51 -6.04 6.90 -5.94
CA GLY A 51 -6.05 7.49 -4.59
C GLY A 51 -5.90 6.44 -3.49
N GLU A 52 -6.58 5.33 -3.65
CA GLU A 52 -6.59 4.22 -2.70
C GLU A 52 -5.27 3.45 -2.78
N LEU A 53 -4.75 3.27 -4.00
CA LEU A 53 -3.41 2.70 -4.22
C LEU A 53 -2.31 3.57 -3.57
N LEU A 54 -2.42 4.91 -3.63
CA LEU A 54 -1.51 5.84 -2.95
C LEU A 54 -1.61 5.72 -1.42
N LEU A 55 -2.81 5.62 -0.87
CA LEU A 55 -2.99 5.41 0.58
C LEU A 55 -2.28 4.13 1.02
N VAL A 56 -2.52 3.03 0.32
CA VAL A 56 -1.88 1.75 0.62
C VAL A 56 -0.36 1.80 0.43
N ALA A 57 0.14 2.44 -0.62
CA ALA A 57 1.58 2.64 -0.86
C ALA A 57 2.26 3.39 0.29
N THR A 58 1.56 4.34 0.90
CA THR A 58 2.03 5.07 2.10
C THR A 58 1.76 4.33 3.41
N GLY A 59 1.23 3.11 3.38
CA GLY A 59 0.98 2.26 4.54
C GLY A 59 -0.33 2.52 5.27
N ARG A 60 -1.30 3.21 4.62
CA ARG A 60 -2.61 3.49 5.19
C ARG A 60 -3.63 2.42 4.76
N PRO A 61 -4.14 1.58 5.68
CA PRO A 61 -5.04 0.49 5.33
C PRO A 61 -6.44 0.95 4.88
N ALA A 62 -6.80 2.22 5.10
CA ALA A 62 -8.09 2.76 4.66
C ALA A 62 -8.32 2.58 3.16
N GLY A 63 -7.25 2.59 2.36
CA GLY A 63 -7.36 2.39 0.91
C GLY A 63 -7.75 0.98 0.49
N LEU A 64 -7.48 -0.05 1.31
CA LEU A 64 -7.79 -1.44 0.97
C LEU A 64 -9.29 -1.70 0.76
N ALA A 65 -10.17 -0.92 1.40
CA ALA A 65 -11.62 -1.12 1.33
C ALA A 65 -12.19 -0.94 -0.09
N ALA A 66 -11.47 -0.22 -0.96
CA ALA A 66 -11.85 0.06 -2.33
C ALA A 66 -10.91 -0.62 -3.36
N LEU A 67 -10.03 -1.51 -2.89
CA LEU A 67 -9.18 -2.33 -3.75
C LEU A 67 -9.75 -3.74 -3.92
N GLU A 68 -9.53 -4.30 -5.10
CA GLU A 68 -9.94 -5.65 -5.49
C GLU A 68 -8.74 -6.43 -6.03
N GLY A 69 -8.78 -7.76 -5.94
CA GLY A 69 -7.78 -8.66 -6.50
C GLY A 69 -7.12 -9.58 -5.47
N ASP A 70 -6.34 -10.54 -5.98
CA ASP A 70 -5.81 -11.66 -5.21
C ASP A 70 -4.79 -11.24 -4.14
N GLY A 71 -4.25 -10.02 -4.24
CA GLY A 71 -3.29 -9.46 -3.28
C GLY A 71 -3.91 -8.76 -2.07
N VAL A 72 -5.22 -8.50 -2.04
CA VAL A 72 -5.85 -7.63 -1.01
C VAL A 72 -5.72 -8.22 0.39
N ASP A 73 -6.05 -9.49 0.56
CA ASP A 73 -6.02 -10.18 1.86
C ASP A 73 -4.59 -10.30 2.42
N GLU A 74 -3.63 -10.60 1.56
CA GLU A 74 -2.21 -10.70 1.96
C GLU A 74 -1.67 -9.34 2.40
N LEU A 75 -1.96 -8.30 1.63
CA LEU A 75 -1.54 -6.95 1.94
C LEU A 75 -2.16 -6.44 3.25
N LEU A 76 -3.43 -6.76 3.50
CA LEU A 76 -4.10 -6.46 4.76
C LEU A 76 -3.37 -7.15 5.94
N ALA A 77 -3.06 -8.45 5.82
CA ALA A 77 -2.32 -9.19 6.83
C ALA A 77 -0.93 -8.58 7.09
N ARG A 78 -0.25 -8.15 6.03
CA ARG A 78 1.08 -7.51 6.11
C ARG A 78 1.04 -6.13 6.75
N LEU A 79 0.03 -5.30 6.43
CA LEU A 79 -0.16 -4.00 7.10
C LEU A 79 -0.52 -4.15 8.59
N ALA A 80 -1.26 -5.20 8.95
CA ALA A 80 -1.53 -5.51 10.35
C ALA A 80 -0.26 -5.90 11.11
N GLN A 81 0.70 -6.57 10.46
CA GLN A 81 2.01 -6.91 11.03
C GLN A 81 2.98 -5.71 11.10
N ASP A 82 2.86 -4.76 10.18
CA ASP A 82 3.66 -3.52 10.13
C ASP A 82 3.23 -2.50 11.21
N THR A 83 2.07 -2.71 11.85
CA THR A 83 1.67 -1.92 13.03
C THR A 83 2.56 -2.34 14.20
N PRO A 84 3.45 -1.47 14.71
CA PRO A 84 4.16 -1.79 15.94
C PRO A 84 3.12 -1.90 17.04
N THR A 85 2.84 -3.14 17.46
CA THR A 85 2.14 -3.43 18.70
C THR A 85 2.97 -2.85 19.83
N THR A 86 2.76 -1.57 20.14
CA THR A 86 3.27 -0.89 21.34
C THR A 86 2.50 -1.44 22.54
N VAL A 87 2.77 -2.71 22.89
CA VAL A 87 2.58 -3.25 24.23
C VAL A 87 3.63 -4.34 24.47
N ARG A 88 4.91 -4.05 24.23
CA ARG A 88 5.99 -4.89 24.78
C ARG A 88 6.27 -4.42 26.20
N LYS A 89 5.53 -5.00 27.14
CA LYS A 89 5.76 -5.08 28.60
C LYS A 89 6.97 -4.28 29.11
N MET A 90 6.76 -3.01 29.49
CA MET A 90 7.54 -2.38 30.56
C MET A 90 6.81 -2.68 31.87
N HIS A 91 7.08 -3.84 32.47
CA HIS A 91 6.92 -4.08 33.92
C HIS A 91 7.67 -5.36 34.30
N GLN A 92 8.99 -5.30 34.22
CA GLN A 92 9.88 -6.13 35.03
C GLN A 92 10.97 -5.19 35.53
N VAL A 93 10.64 -4.42 36.57
CA VAL A 93 11.60 -3.75 37.45
C VAL A 93 11.10 -3.92 38.88
N ARG A 94 11.91 -4.69 39.61
CA ARG A 94 11.94 -4.95 41.06
C ARG A 94 11.00 -6.01 41.61
#